data_AF-A0A3P5ZV34-F1
#
_entry.id   AF-A0A3P5ZV34-F1
#
_cell.length_a   1.000
_cell.length_b   1.000
_cell.length_c   1.000
_cell.angle_alpha   90.00
_cell.angle_beta   90.00
_cell.angle_gamma   90.00
#
_symmetry.space_group_name_H-M   'P 1'
#
loop_
_entity.id
_entity.type
_entity.pdbx_description
1 polymer ?
#
loop_
_entity_poly.entity_id
_entity_poly.type
_entity_poly.pdbx_seq_one_letter_code
_entity_poly.pdbx_strand_id
1 'polypeptide(L)'
;MEFFPLLELPEEIQAVVVERAARNSIQDLYGLKASSRSMKALAERRGFYHFLDVLSVPWGLNMSSELLKACYDEENPSTLYIKGVQFFYSLDLHEEGLSLMKRAADAGYERAVYTHAMTRAIFEGEEKVEENIIKLMATEFDHAHNNGLDLHWSG
;
A
#
# COMPACT_ATOMS: atom_id res chain seq x y z
N MET A 1 4.66 -31.90 -19.19
CA MET A 1 4.66 -31.01 -18.02
C MET A 1 3.72 -31.62 -17.01
N GLU A 2 4.21 -32.05 -15.84
CA GLU A 2 3.33 -32.39 -14.73
C GLU A 2 2.80 -31.07 -14.15
N PHE A 3 1.48 -30.90 -14.19
CA PHE A 3 0.81 -29.78 -13.55
C PHE A 3 0.73 -30.13 -12.07
N PHE A 4 1.48 -29.44 -11.21
CA PHE A 4 1.31 -29.54 -9.76
C PHE A 4 0.11 -28.65 -9.38
N PRO A 5 -1.02 -29.23 -8.96
CA PRO A 5 -2.19 -28.44 -8.62
C PRO A 5 -1.90 -27.64 -7.35
N LEU A 6 -2.12 -26.32 -7.39
CA LEU A 6 -1.94 -25.43 -6.24
C LEU A 6 -2.66 -25.94 -4.98
N LEU A 7 -3.81 -26.60 -5.16
CA LEU A 7 -4.64 -27.15 -4.08
C LEU A 7 -4.05 -28.41 -3.43
N GLU A 8 -3.09 -29.08 -4.06
CA GLU A 8 -2.41 -30.25 -3.51
C GLU A 8 -1.18 -29.87 -2.67
N LEU A 9 -0.77 -28.61 -2.68
CA LEU A 9 0.32 -28.11 -1.85
C LEU A 9 -0.13 -27.97 -0.39
N PRO A 10 0.80 -28.00 0.58
CA PRO A 10 0.50 -27.64 1.97
C PRO A 10 -0.14 -26.24 2.07
N GLU A 11 -1.04 -26.06 3.03
CA GLU A 11 -1.77 -24.81 3.22
C GLU A 11 -0.83 -23.61 3.42
N GLU A 12 0.33 -23.82 4.04
CA GLU A 12 1.35 -22.78 4.24
C GLU A 12 1.91 -22.25 2.92
N ILE A 13 2.14 -23.15 1.96
CA ILE A 13 2.64 -22.78 0.63
C ILE A 13 1.53 -22.07 -0.16
N GLN A 14 0.29 -22.55 -0.03
CA GLN A 14 -0.86 -21.90 -0.64
C GLN A 14 -1.02 -20.47 -0.11
N ALA A 15 -0.90 -20.27 1.21
CA ALA A 15 -0.99 -18.95 1.84
C ALA A 15 0.09 -17.99 1.31
N VAL A 16 1.34 -18.44 1.15
CA VAL A 16 2.43 -17.64 0.57
C VAL A 16 2.14 -17.24 -0.88
N VAL A 17 1.50 -18.10 -1.67
CA VAL A 17 1.10 -17.76 -3.05
C VAL A 17 0.03 -16.66 -3.04
N VAL A 18 -0.98 -16.77 -2.19
CA VAL A 18 -2.03 -15.75 -2.06
C VAL A 18 -1.45 -14.42 -1.56
N GLU A 19 -0.54 -14.46 -0.57
CA GLU A 19 0.18 -13.29 -0.08
C GLU A 19 0.97 -12.59 -1.20
N ARG A 20 1.73 -13.35 -1.99
CA ARG A 20 2.48 -12.81 -3.13
C ARG A 20 1.56 -12.23 -4.20
N ALA A 21 0.42 -12.85 -4.47
CA ALA A 21 -0.56 -12.29 -5.40
C ALA A 21 -1.11 -10.96 -4.86
N ALA A 22 -1.44 -10.88 -3.57
CA ALA A 22 -1.89 -9.64 -2.92
C ALA A 22 -0.86 -8.51 -3.04
N ARG A 23 0.42 -8.84 -2.89
CA ARG A 23 1.52 -7.88 -2.95
C ARG A 23 1.80 -7.36 -4.36
N ASN A 24 1.64 -8.21 -5.37
CA ASN A 24 2.12 -7.92 -6.72
C ASN A 24 1.02 -7.58 -7.73
N SER A 25 -0.20 -8.10 -7.56
CA SER A 25 -1.26 -7.99 -8.57
C SER A 25 -2.64 -8.24 -7.98
N ILE A 26 -3.43 -7.17 -7.85
CA ILE A 26 -4.81 -7.29 -7.39
C ILE A 26 -5.66 -8.13 -8.35
N GLN A 27 -5.36 -8.11 -9.65
CA GLN A 27 -6.04 -8.95 -10.65
C GLN A 27 -5.79 -10.43 -10.39
N ASP A 28 -4.54 -10.82 -10.14
CA ASP A 28 -4.18 -12.21 -9.85
C ASP A 28 -4.81 -12.66 -8.53
N LEU A 29 -4.88 -11.77 -7.54
CA LEU A 29 -5.59 -12.02 -6.29
C LEU A 29 -7.08 -12.30 -6.52
N TYR A 30 -7.79 -11.44 -7.27
CA TYR A 30 -9.21 -11.69 -7.57
C TYR A 30 -9.40 -12.98 -8.38
N GLY A 31 -8.48 -13.29 -9.30
CA GLY A 31 -8.43 -14.56 -10.01
C GLY A 31 -8.29 -15.76 -9.07
N LEU A 32 -7.37 -15.69 -8.10
CA LEU A 32 -7.19 -16.72 -7.07
C LEU A 32 -8.44 -16.89 -6.21
N LYS A 33 -9.05 -15.79 -5.75
CA LYS A 33 -10.30 -15.83 -4.98
C LYS A 33 -11.44 -16.50 -5.76
N ALA A 34 -11.53 -16.25 -7.07
CA ALA A 34 -12.55 -16.85 -7.93
C ALA A 34 -12.26 -18.33 -8.24
N SER A 35 -11.00 -18.76 -8.15
CA SER A 35 -10.60 -20.13 -8.51
C SER A 35 -11.12 -21.21 -7.55
N SER A 36 -11.21 -20.92 -6.24
CA SER A 36 -11.69 -21.90 -5.25
C SER A 36 -12.10 -21.28 -3.91
N ARG A 37 -12.89 -22.04 -3.14
CA ARG A 37 -13.29 -21.66 -1.77
C ARG A 37 -12.10 -21.60 -0.81
N SER A 38 -11.14 -22.51 -0.94
CA SER A 38 -9.94 -22.54 -0.10
C SER A 38 -9.06 -21.32 -0.34
N MET A 39 -8.83 -20.94 -1.61
CA MET A 39 -8.08 -19.72 -1.94
C MET A 39 -8.79 -18.47 -1.44
N LYS A 40 -10.12 -18.41 -1.60
CA LYS A 40 -10.93 -17.31 -1.06
C LYS A 40 -10.79 -17.21 0.46
N ALA A 41 -10.86 -18.33 1.18
CA ALA A 41 -10.73 -18.34 2.63
C ALA A 41 -9.35 -17.86 3.08
N LEU A 42 -8.27 -18.29 2.40
CA LEU A 42 -6.91 -17.81 2.67
C LEU A 42 -6.77 -16.31 2.42
N ALA A 43 -7.34 -15.81 1.33
CA ALA A 43 -7.36 -14.39 0.97
C ALA A 43 -8.27 -13.52 1.86
N GLU A 44 -9.01 -14.12 2.78
CA GLU A 44 -9.92 -13.43 3.71
C GLU A 44 -9.52 -13.67 5.17
N ARG A 45 -8.38 -14.34 5.43
CA ARG A 45 -7.82 -14.48 6.79
C ARG A 45 -7.38 -13.10 7.31
N ARG A 46 -7.46 -12.91 8.64
CA ARG A 46 -6.95 -11.70 9.31
C ARG A 46 -5.46 -11.49 9.01
N GLY A 47 -5.06 -10.23 8.86
CA GLY A 47 -3.68 -9.87 8.51
C GLY A 47 -3.39 -9.94 7.03
N PHE A 48 -4.36 -10.31 6.19
CA PHE A 48 -4.20 -10.38 4.76
C PHE A 48 -4.15 -8.99 4.11
N TYR A 49 -4.90 -8.04 4.66
CA TYR A 49 -4.91 -6.67 4.15
C TYR A 49 -3.57 -5.99 4.39
N HIS A 50 -2.74 -6.46 5.33
CA HIS A 50 -1.36 -6.01 5.51
C HIS A 50 -0.48 -6.16 4.25
N PHE A 51 -0.75 -7.15 3.39
CA PHE A 51 0.12 -7.46 2.25
C PHE A 51 -0.33 -6.82 0.93
N LEU A 52 -1.53 -6.25 0.88
CA LEU A 52 -2.05 -5.61 -0.32
C LEU A 52 -1.26 -4.35 -0.64
N ASP A 53 -0.71 -4.24 -1.85
CA ASP A 53 -0.17 -2.95 -2.31
C ASP A 53 -1.32 -2.12 -2.89
N VAL A 54 -1.81 -1.15 -2.14
CA VAL A 54 -2.92 -0.27 -2.55
C VAL A 54 -2.57 0.51 -3.82
N LEU A 55 -1.28 0.78 -4.06
CA LEU A 55 -0.84 1.48 -5.29
C LEU A 55 -0.80 0.55 -6.51
N SER A 56 -0.95 -0.77 -6.33
CA SER A 56 -1.05 -1.73 -7.44
C SER A 56 -2.45 -1.76 -8.06
N VAL A 57 -3.43 -1.14 -7.39
CA VAL A 57 -4.78 -1.00 -7.93
C VAL A 57 -4.77 0.19 -8.89
N PRO A 58 -5.27 0.02 -10.13
CA PRO A 58 -5.46 1.14 -11.03
C PRO A 58 -6.29 2.21 -10.32
N TRP A 59 -5.71 3.39 -10.14
CA TRP A 59 -6.25 4.49 -9.34
C TRP A 59 -7.59 5.08 -9.82
N GLY A 60 -8.11 4.58 -10.95
CA GLY A 60 -9.47 4.86 -11.46
C GLY A 60 -10.49 3.73 -11.20
N LEU A 61 -10.09 2.65 -10.53
CA LEU A 61 -11.00 1.64 -10.00
C LEU A 61 -11.26 1.99 -8.54
N ASN A 62 -12.52 2.30 -8.22
CA ASN A 62 -12.98 2.62 -6.87
C ASN A 62 -12.62 1.46 -5.90
N MET A 63 -11.46 1.54 -5.26
CA MET A 63 -11.21 0.79 -4.03
C MET A 63 -12.20 1.29 -3.00
N SER A 64 -12.98 0.40 -2.40
CA SER A 64 -13.99 0.84 -1.45
C SER A 64 -13.31 1.48 -0.23
N SER A 65 -13.92 2.55 0.28
CA SER A 65 -13.55 3.20 1.53
C SER A 65 -13.31 2.19 2.67
N GLU A 66 -14.20 1.20 2.77
CA GLU A 66 -14.16 0.14 3.78
C GLU A 66 -12.91 -0.73 3.65
N LEU A 67 -12.48 -1.04 2.43
CA LEU A 67 -11.28 -1.83 2.18
C LEU A 67 -10.02 -1.05 2.54
N LEU A 68 -9.96 0.24 2.20
CA LEU A 68 -8.85 1.11 2.58
C LEU A 68 -8.76 1.28 4.10
N LYS A 69 -9.90 1.43 4.77
CA LYS A 69 -9.98 1.47 6.23
C LYS A 69 -9.48 0.16 6.86
N ALA A 70 -9.94 -0.99 6.36
CA ALA A 70 -9.46 -2.29 6.85
C ALA A 70 -7.94 -2.47 6.65
N CYS A 71 -7.39 -2.03 5.52
CA CYS A 71 -5.94 -2.04 5.29
C CYS A 71 -5.21 -1.14 6.29
N TYR A 72 -5.73 0.07 6.55
CA TYR A 72 -5.14 0.98 7.54
C TYR A 72 -5.18 0.41 8.96
N ASP A 73 -6.31 -0.17 9.37
CA ASP A 73 -6.50 -0.78 10.68
C ASP A 73 -5.57 -2.00 10.89
N GLU A 74 -5.16 -2.68 9.81
CA GLU A 74 -4.15 -3.76 9.83
C GLU A 74 -2.69 -3.26 9.66
N GLU A 75 -2.45 -1.96 9.81
CA GLU A 75 -1.12 -1.34 9.64
C GLU A 75 -0.46 -1.68 8.31
N ASN A 76 -1.26 -1.77 7.23
CA ASN A 76 -0.75 -2.03 5.89
C ASN A 76 0.30 -0.97 5.50
N PRO A 77 1.53 -1.35 5.11
CA PRO A 77 2.59 -0.39 4.82
C PRO A 77 2.28 0.56 3.66
N SER A 78 1.58 0.09 2.62
CA SER A 78 1.18 0.94 1.48
C SER A 78 0.11 1.96 1.86
N THR A 79 -0.86 1.60 2.72
CA THR A 79 -1.89 2.52 3.21
C THR A 79 -1.31 3.53 4.19
N LEU A 80 -0.42 3.09 5.09
CA LEU A 80 0.33 3.98 5.99
C LEU A 80 1.15 4.99 5.17
N TYR A 81 1.81 4.54 4.10
CA TYR A 81 2.55 5.40 3.19
C TYR A 81 1.66 6.47 2.54
N ILE A 82 0.57 6.08 1.87
CA ILE A 82 -0.33 7.04 1.20
C ILE A 82 -0.90 8.05 2.20
N LYS A 83 -1.31 7.57 3.38
CA LYS A 83 -1.87 8.42 4.42
C LYS A 83 -0.83 9.39 4.97
N GLY A 84 0.39 8.91 5.20
CA GLY A 84 1.51 9.73 5.66
C GLY A 84 1.88 10.82 4.67
N VAL A 85 1.91 10.48 3.38
CA VAL A 85 2.13 11.47 2.32
C VAL A 85 1.00 12.51 2.28
N GLN A 86 -0.26 12.09 2.33
CA GLN A 86 -1.39 13.03 2.35
C GLN A 86 -1.30 13.98 3.55
N PHE A 87 -1.00 13.44 4.73
CA PHE A 87 -0.86 14.23 5.96
C PHE A 87 0.25 15.26 5.81
N PHE A 88 1.41 14.85 5.29
CA PHE A 88 2.55 15.74 5.14
C PHE A 88 2.34 16.80 4.05
N TYR A 89 2.00 16.38 2.82
CA TYR A 89 2.05 17.25 1.64
C TYR A 89 0.73 17.96 1.31
N SER A 90 -0.41 17.44 1.79
CA SER A 90 -1.72 17.99 1.46
C SER A 90 -2.44 18.63 2.65
N LEU A 91 -2.16 18.19 3.87
CA LEU A 91 -2.86 18.66 5.09
C LEU A 91 -1.96 19.42 6.07
N ASP A 92 -0.69 19.65 5.72
CA ASP A 92 0.31 20.31 6.56
C ASP A 92 0.50 19.68 7.97
N LEU A 93 0.13 18.40 8.13
CA LEU A 93 0.32 17.58 9.34
C LEU A 93 1.69 16.87 9.25
N HIS A 94 2.76 17.66 9.33
CA HIS A 94 4.12 17.18 9.03
C HIS A 94 4.61 16.06 9.95
N GLU A 95 4.44 16.19 11.27
CA GLU A 95 4.92 15.21 12.24
C GLU A 95 4.15 13.89 12.14
N GLU A 96 2.82 13.96 12.04
CA GLU A 96 1.98 12.77 11.86
C GLU A 96 2.25 12.10 10.51
N GLY A 97 2.43 12.90 9.45
CA GLY A 97 2.78 12.42 8.12
C GLY A 97 4.11 11.68 8.10
N LEU A 98 5.16 12.27 8.69
CA LEU A 98 6.48 11.64 8.84
C LEU A 98 6.43 10.36 9.67
N SER A 99 5.69 10.37 10.78
CA SER A 99 5.52 9.18 11.64
C SER A 99 4.90 8.00 10.89
N LEU A 100 3.86 8.27 10.08
CA LEU A 100 3.22 7.25 9.24
C LEU A 100 4.15 6.73 8.14
N MET A 101 4.85 7.62 7.42
CA MET A 101 5.83 7.23 6.41
C MET A 101 6.99 6.42 7.01
N LYS A 102 7.45 6.79 8.21
CA LYS A 102 8.48 6.05 8.94
C LYS A 102 8.02 4.63 9.28
N ARG A 103 6.81 4.46 9.79
CA ARG A 103 6.26 3.12 10.09
C ARG A 103 6.18 2.24 8.84
N ALA A 104 5.75 2.80 7.71
CA ALA A 104 5.74 2.10 6.43
C ALA A 104 7.16 1.72 5.96
N ALA A 105 8.14 2.61 6.15
CA ALA A 105 9.55 2.36 5.84
C ALA A 105 10.17 1.27 6.73
N ASP A 106 9.91 1.32 8.05
CA ASP A 106 10.36 0.32 9.02
C ASP A 106 9.78 -1.08 8.72
N ALA A 107 8.57 -1.13 8.13
CA ALA A 107 7.95 -2.36 7.62
C ALA A 107 8.51 -2.83 6.25
N GLY A 108 9.50 -2.12 5.69
CA GLY A 108 10.17 -2.49 4.45
C GLY A 108 9.41 -2.15 3.17
N TYR A 109 8.46 -1.20 3.22
CA TYR A 109 7.80 -0.73 2.00
C TYR A 109 8.74 0.18 1.20
N GLU A 110 9.22 -0.34 0.07
CA GLU A 110 10.29 0.26 -0.73
C GLU A 110 10.06 1.75 -1.06
N ARG A 111 8.83 2.09 -1.45
CA ARG A 111 8.44 3.48 -1.73
C ARG A 111 8.52 4.37 -0.49
N ALA A 112 8.09 3.88 0.66
CA ALA A 112 8.17 4.65 1.91
C ALA A 112 9.62 4.86 2.37
N VAL A 113 10.51 3.87 2.17
CA VAL A 113 11.93 4.01 2.54
C VAL A 113 12.56 5.19 1.80
N TYR A 114 12.38 5.26 0.49
CA TYR A 114 12.90 6.36 -0.32
C TYR A 114 12.26 7.70 0.06
N THR A 115 10.92 7.76 0.06
CA THR A 115 10.20 9.02 0.29
C THR A 115 10.43 9.56 1.70
N HIS A 116 10.37 8.73 2.75
CA HIS A 116 10.65 9.18 4.13
C HIS A 116 12.06 9.75 4.27
N ALA A 117 13.07 9.07 3.70
CA ALA A 117 14.46 9.54 3.75
C ALA A 117 14.61 10.90 3.06
N MET A 118 14.02 11.06 1.87
CA MET A 118 14.04 12.31 1.12
C MET A 118 13.30 13.43 1.84
N THR A 119 12.09 13.17 2.35
CA THR A 119 11.31 14.16 3.10
C THR A 119 12.07 14.65 4.34
N ARG A 120 12.69 13.75 5.12
CA ARG A 120 13.53 14.15 6.26
C ARG A 120 14.72 14.99 5.82
N ALA A 121 15.46 14.57 4.78
CA ALA A 121 16.62 15.32 4.30
C ALA A 121 16.28 16.75 3.87
N ILE A 122 15.13 16.93 3.19
CA ILE A 122 14.65 18.21 2.67
C ILE A 122 14.18 19.14 3.79
N PHE A 123 13.34 18.62 4.69
CA PHE A 123 12.59 19.44 5.65
C PHE A 123 13.25 19.54 7.02
N GLU A 124 14.10 18.57 7.41
CA GLU A 124 14.89 18.61 8.66
C GLU A 124 16.33 19.14 8.43
N GLY A 125 16.72 19.38 7.17
CA GLY A 125 17.91 20.18 6.84
C GLY A 125 19.23 19.41 6.69
N GLU A 126 19.19 18.14 6.31
CA GLU A 126 20.42 17.35 6.10
C GLU A 126 21.02 17.49 4.67
N GLU A 127 20.27 17.96 3.65
CA GLU A 127 20.86 18.23 2.33
C GLU A 127 20.06 19.21 1.44
N LYS A 128 20.74 19.93 0.52
CA LYS A 128 20.09 20.74 -0.53
C LYS A 128 19.57 19.83 -1.64
N VAL A 129 18.26 19.56 -1.63
CA VAL A 129 17.60 18.83 -2.72
C VAL A 129 17.04 19.80 -3.75
N GLU A 130 17.10 19.44 -5.03
CA GLU A 130 16.53 20.24 -6.12
C GLU A 130 15.01 20.37 -5.99
N GLU A 131 14.51 21.61 -6.11
CA GLU A 131 13.09 21.98 -6.03
C GLU A 131 12.19 21.18 -7.01
N ASN A 132 12.78 20.67 -8.10
CA ASN A 132 12.11 19.83 -9.09
C ASN A 132 11.69 18.47 -8.51
N ILE A 133 12.45 17.90 -7.58
CA ILE A 133 12.12 16.61 -6.95
C ILE A 133 10.94 16.78 -5.99
N ILE A 134 10.90 17.89 -5.25
CA ILE A 134 9.77 18.25 -4.38
C ILE A 134 8.50 18.41 -5.22
N LYS A 135 8.59 19.13 -6.33
CA LYS A 135 7.47 19.30 -7.26
C LYS A 135 7.03 17.96 -7.85
N LEU A 136 7.96 17.12 -8.30
CA LEU A 136 7.67 15.80 -8.86
C LEU A 136 6.86 14.95 -7.87
N MET A 137 7.33 14.85 -6.62
CA MET A 137 6.61 14.11 -5.57
C MET A 137 5.21 14.70 -5.36
N ALA A 138 5.08 16.01 -5.19
CA ALA A 138 3.78 16.67 -5.04
C ALA A 138 2.83 16.38 -6.22
N THR A 139 3.30 16.45 -7.48
CA THR A 139 2.47 16.13 -8.65
C THR A 139 2.03 14.68 -8.76
N GLU A 140 2.89 13.72 -8.40
CA GLU A 140 2.48 12.29 -8.38
C GLU A 140 1.34 12.06 -7.39
N PHE A 141 1.34 12.79 -6.26
CA PHE A 141 0.31 12.68 -5.23
C PHE A 141 -0.95 13.51 -5.51
N ASP A 142 -0.82 14.70 -6.10
CA ASP A 142 -1.97 15.48 -6.56
C ASP A 142 -2.73 14.72 -7.66
N HIS A 143 -2.02 13.98 -8.51
CA HIS A 143 -2.67 13.11 -9.49
C HIS A 143 -3.42 11.96 -8.80
N ALA A 144 -2.95 11.45 -7.66
CA ALA A 144 -3.65 10.44 -6.87
C ALA A 144 -4.89 11.01 -6.15
N HIS A 145 -4.79 12.23 -5.59
CA HIS A 145 -5.91 12.93 -4.94
C HIS A 145 -7.03 13.30 -5.94
N ASN A 146 -6.65 13.84 -7.11
CA ASN A 146 -7.61 14.26 -8.15
C ASN A 146 -8.32 13.09 -8.86
N ASN A 147 -7.84 11.85 -8.71
CA ASN A 147 -8.49 10.65 -9.25
C ASN A 147 -9.44 9.95 -8.27
N GLY A 148 -9.85 10.61 -7.18
CA GLY A 148 -10.95 10.14 -6.34
C GLY A 148 -10.57 9.19 -5.20
N LEU A 149 -9.29 9.18 -4.80
CA LEU A 149 -8.92 8.66 -3.49
C LEU A 149 -9.51 9.61 -2.44
N ASP A 150 -10.72 9.32 -1.99
CA ASP A 150 -11.37 10.18 -1.01
C ASP A 150 -10.56 10.21 0.30
N LEU A 151 -9.75 9.24 0.73
CA LEU A 151 -8.79 9.34 1.87
C LEU A 151 -9.33 9.87 3.23
N HIS A 152 -10.53 10.45 3.31
CA HIS A 152 -11.27 10.86 4.49
C HIS A 152 -11.91 9.64 5.18
N TRP A 153 -11.25 8.48 5.11
CA TRP A 153 -11.70 7.22 5.70
C TRP A 153 -11.45 7.13 7.22
N SER A 154 -10.82 8.15 7.79
CA SER A 154 -10.45 8.26 9.19
C SER A 154 -11.16 9.48 9.80
N GLY A 155 -12.14 9.20 10.67
CA GLY A 155 -12.54 10.12 11.72
C GLY A 155 -11.66 9.98 12.95
#